data_AF-A0A7H4N8C5-F1
#
_entry.id   AF-A0A7H4N8C5-F1
#
_cell.length_a   1.000
_cell.length_b   1.000
_cell.length_c   1.000
_cell.angle_alpha   90.00
_cell.angle_beta   90.00
_cell.angle_gamma   90.00
#
_symmetry.space_group_name_H-M   'P 1'
#
loop_
_entity.id
_entity.type
_entity.pdbx_description
1 polymer ?
#
loop_
_entity_poly.entity_id
_entity_poly.type
_entity_poly.pdbx_seq_one_letter_code
_entity_poly.pdbx_strand_id
1 'polypeptide(L)'
;MPLDVTPEAIANQVMAWIESHALASGLVILVDMGSLNAIHSHFNRRLSTPMAIINNVSTGMAMYVGERVLQGDMLEDIVREIGNDLAVEHQLYYPQTDKPRAILTTCATGLGAAANLSALLKASIPETLGIDIVACDVETLADPARRAPMLSRYEVLAIVGTLDPHLADLPWISLDSLISGEGSRPLMRIFGELASAEQVSEINNLIPEKFLAAPGDRVGDDPRYR
;
A
#
# COMPACT_ATOMS: atom_id res chain seq x y z
N MET A 1 -12.72 -1.09 28.98
CA MET A 1 -13.97 -0.30 28.93
C MET A 1 -14.64 -0.39 30.29
N PRO A 2 -14.90 0.73 30.99
CA PRO A 2 -15.71 0.72 32.20
C PRO A 2 -17.10 0.09 31.92
N LEU A 3 -17.69 -0.58 32.90
CA LEU A 3 -18.94 -1.33 32.70
C LEU A 3 -20.16 -0.45 32.41
N ASP A 4 -20.08 0.84 32.75
CA ASP A 4 -21.10 1.87 32.53
C ASP A 4 -20.97 2.57 31.16
N VAL A 5 -19.97 2.20 30.35
CA VAL A 5 -19.72 2.80 29.04
C VAL A 5 -20.25 1.89 27.94
N THR A 6 -21.03 2.45 27.01
CA THR A 6 -21.58 1.70 25.88
C THR A 6 -20.58 1.58 24.72
N PRO A 7 -20.72 0.56 23.83
CA PRO A 7 -19.90 0.44 22.62
C PRO A 7 -19.96 1.68 21.72
N GLU A 8 -21.13 2.32 21.60
CA GLU A 8 -21.31 3.56 20.83
C GLU A 8 -20.46 4.71 21.38
N ALA A 9 -20.37 4.83 22.71
CA ALA A 9 -19.57 5.86 23.34
C ALA A 9 -18.07 5.66 23.04
N ILE A 10 -17.59 4.41 23.04
CA ILE A 10 -16.22 4.08 22.63
C ILE A 10 -16.02 4.35 21.12
N ALA A 11 -16.98 3.96 20.29
CA ALA A 11 -16.92 4.17 18.84
C ALA A 11 -16.77 5.67 18.49
N ASN A 12 -17.54 6.53 19.17
CA ASN A 12 -17.43 7.99 19.00
C ASN A 12 -16.04 8.53 19.41
N GLN A 13 -15.45 8.00 20.49
CA GLN A 13 -14.10 8.38 20.91
C GLN A 13 -13.05 7.95 19.88
N VAL A 14 -13.14 6.72 19.37
CA VAL A 14 -12.25 6.21 18.32
C VAL A 14 -12.35 7.08 17.07
N MET A 15 -13.56 7.41 16.61
CA MET A 15 -13.76 8.26 15.44
C MET A 15 -13.21 9.68 15.62
N ALA A 16 -13.46 10.31 16.78
CA ALA A 16 -12.89 11.62 17.08
C ALA A 16 -11.35 11.59 17.10
N TRP A 17 -10.75 10.47 17.57
CA TRP A 17 -9.32 10.28 17.53
C TRP A 17 -8.81 10.12 16.09
N ILE A 18 -9.45 9.28 15.27
CA ILE A 18 -9.14 9.12 13.84
C ILE A 18 -9.15 10.47 13.10
N GLU A 19 -10.12 11.34 13.38
CA GLU A 19 -10.25 12.63 12.69
C GLU A 19 -9.17 13.65 13.08
N SER A 20 -8.63 13.53 14.29
CA SER A 20 -7.60 14.43 14.80
C SER A 20 -6.18 13.95 14.50
N HIS A 21 -6.01 12.76 13.91
CA HIS A 21 -4.72 12.15 13.65
C HIS A 21 -4.60 11.72 12.18
N ALA A 22 -3.51 12.09 11.52
CA ALA A 22 -3.23 11.63 10.17
C ALA A 22 -2.87 10.14 10.18
N LEU A 23 -3.77 9.29 9.71
CA LEU A 23 -3.56 7.84 9.59
C LEU A 23 -3.07 7.49 8.20
N ALA A 24 -1.75 7.53 8.01
CA ALA A 24 -1.13 7.36 6.70
C ALA A 24 -1.25 5.93 6.13
N SER A 25 -1.18 4.89 6.97
CA SER A 25 -1.04 3.49 6.50
C SER A 25 -2.13 2.52 7.00
N GLY A 26 -3.07 2.99 7.82
CA GLY A 26 -4.18 2.18 8.33
C GLY A 26 -4.31 2.22 9.86
N LEU A 27 -5.28 1.47 10.38
CA LEU A 27 -5.60 1.38 11.79
C LEU A 27 -5.78 -0.08 12.22
N VAL A 28 -5.15 -0.48 13.31
CA VAL A 28 -5.43 -1.78 13.97
C VAL A 28 -6.12 -1.50 15.30
N ILE A 29 -7.29 -2.10 15.50
CA ILE A 29 -8.04 -2.09 16.76
C ILE A 29 -7.95 -3.49 17.36
N LEU A 30 -7.21 -3.61 18.46
CA LEU A 30 -7.12 -4.85 19.23
C LEU A 30 -8.18 -4.85 20.32
N VAL A 31 -9.03 -5.88 20.34
CA VAL A 31 -10.10 -6.03 21.32
C VAL A 31 -9.94 -7.35 22.09
N ASP A 32 -10.38 -7.36 23.35
CA ASP A 32 -10.40 -8.58 24.16
C ASP A 32 -11.55 -9.49 23.69
N MET A 33 -12.79 -9.13 24.04
CA MET A 33 -13.99 -9.90 23.73
C MET A 33 -15.22 -8.99 23.56
N GLY A 34 -16.34 -9.61 23.21
CA GLY A 34 -17.66 -9.01 23.32
C GLY A 34 -18.02 -8.04 22.20
N SER A 35 -18.91 -7.09 22.51
CA SER A 35 -19.52 -6.18 21.54
C SER A 35 -18.52 -5.28 20.80
N LEU A 36 -17.33 -5.06 21.35
CA LEU A 36 -16.29 -4.28 20.67
C LEU A 36 -15.71 -4.98 19.45
N ASN A 37 -15.90 -6.30 19.30
CA ASN A 37 -15.56 -7.02 18.06
C ASN A 37 -16.36 -6.51 16.85
N ALA A 38 -17.50 -5.86 17.08
CA ALA A 38 -18.32 -5.24 16.05
C ALA A 38 -18.34 -3.70 16.16
N ILE A 39 -17.34 -3.08 16.81
CA ILE A 39 -17.36 -1.62 17.07
C ILE A 39 -17.55 -0.78 15.79
N HIS A 40 -17.08 -1.27 14.64
CA HIS A 40 -17.25 -0.62 13.34
C HIS A 40 -18.73 -0.38 12.99
N SER A 41 -19.67 -1.24 13.40
CA SER A 41 -21.10 -1.02 13.11
C SER A 41 -21.69 0.22 13.79
N HIS A 42 -20.97 0.77 14.77
CA HIS A 42 -21.35 2.00 15.48
C HIS A 42 -20.66 3.25 14.91
N PHE A 43 -19.80 3.12 13.90
CA PHE A 43 -19.23 4.29 13.24
C PHE A 43 -20.28 5.01 12.41
N ASN A 44 -20.42 6.31 12.66
CA ASN A 44 -21.41 7.18 12.02
C ASN A 44 -20.90 7.84 10.73
N ARG A 45 -19.69 7.49 10.28
CA ARG A 45 -19.01 8.07 9.12
C ARG A 45 -18.30 6.98 8.32
N ARG A 46 -18.01 7.33 7.06
CA ARG A 46 -17.25 6.49 6.16
C ARG A 46 -15.78 6.48 6.56
N LEU A 47 -15.14 5.33 6.42
CA LEU A 47 -13.70 5.19 6.64
C LEU A 47 -12.92 5.82 5.49
N SER A 48 -11.89 6.59 5.83
CA SER A 48 -10.91 7.14 4.88
C SER A 48 -9.57 6.37 4.87
N THR A 49 -9.39 5.43 5.80
CA THR A 49 -8.17 4.62 5.93
C THR A 49 -8.53 3.16 6.19
N PRO A 50 -7.72 2.18 5.75
CA PRO A 50 -7.94 0.77 6.06
C PRO A 50 -7.94 0.51 7.56
N MET A 51 -8.79 -0.41 8.02
CA MET A 51 -8.91 -0.75 9.42
C MET A 51 -9.02 -2.26 9.63
N ALA A 52 -8.29 -2.79 10.61
CA ALA A 52 -8.42 -4.14 11.10
C ALA A 52 -8.99 -4.12 12.53
N ILE A 53 -9.94 -4.98 12.82
CA ILE A 53 -10.37 -5.32 14.18
C ILE A 53 -9.92 -6.75 14.45
N ILE A 54 -9.18 -6.98 15.53
CA ILE A 54 -8.66 -8.31 15.90
C ILE A 54 -9.04 -8.60 17.35
N ASN A 55 -9.75 -9.71 17.58
CA ASN A 55 -10.19 -10.10 18.92
C ASN A 55 -9.14 -10.91 19.70
N ASN A 56 -9.46 -11.29 20.95
CA ASN A 56 -8.64 -12.13 21.80
C ASN A 56 -7.24 -11.53 22.05
N VAL A 57 -7.18 -10.22 22.28
CA VAL A 57 -5.91 -9.52 22.51
C VAL A 57 -5.20 -10.04 23.75
N SER A 58 -3.96 -10.47 23.55
CA SER A 58 -2.99 -10.72 24.61
C SER A 58 -1.85 -9.71 24.52
N THR A 59 -1.04 -9.60 25.58
CA THR A 59 0.17 -8.78 25.55
C THR A 59 1.11 -9.18 24.41
N GLY A 60 1.28 -10.48 24.16
CA GLY A 60 2.11 -10.99 23.07
C GLY A 60 1.58 -10.56 21.69
N MET A 61 0.26 -10.61 21.48
CA MET A 61 -0.36 -10.15 20.23
C MET A 61 -0.17 -8.65 20.03
N ALA A 62 -0.35 -7.84 21.09
CA ALA A 62 -0.13 -6.39 21.02
C ALA A 62 1.33 -6.05 20.67
N MET A 63 2.30 -6.77 21.25
CA MET A 63 3.72 -6.61 20.93
C MET A 63 4.02 -7.01 19.48
N TYR A 64 3.49 -8.16 19.03
CA TYR A 64 3.69 -8.64 17.66
C TYR A 64 3.13 -7.66 16.62
N VAL A 65 1.89 -7.21 16.80
CA VAL A 65 1.27 -6.21 15.93
C VAL A 65 2.06 -4.90 15.95
N GLY A 66 2.43 -4.42 17.14
CA GLY A 66 3.19 -3.18 17.29
C GLY A 66 4.54 -3.21 16.56
N GLU A 67 5.26 -4.32 16.64
CA GLU A 67 6.53 -4.52 15.94
C GLU A 67 6.36 -4.43 14.41
N ARG A 68 5.36 -5.13 13.85
CA ARG A 68 5.10 -5.11 12.40
C ARG A 68 4.64 -3.73 11.91
N VAL A 69 3.87 -3.01 12.72
CA VAL A 69 3.51 -1.60 12.44
C VAL A 69 4.76 -0.73 12.37
N LEU A 70 5.72 -0.91 13.27
CA LEU A 70 7.00 -0.18 13.26
C LEU A 70 7.89 -0.55 12.05
N GLN A 71 7.81 -1.79 11.58
CA GLN A 71 8.49 -2.26 10.37
C GLN A 71 7.86 -1.71 9.08
N GLY A 72 6.70 -1.07 9.17
CA GLY A 72 6.00 -0.46 8.04
C GLY A 72 5.23 -1.47 7.20
N ASP A 73 4.91 -2.62 7.78
CA ASP A 73 4.20 -3.66 7.06
C ASP A 73 2.75 -3.29 6.78
N MET A 74 2.22 -3.85 5.71
CA MET A 74 0.84 -3.61 5.31
C MET A 74 -0.12 -4.27 6.30
N LEU A 75 -1.20 -3.56 6.62
CA LEU A 75 -2.25 -4.00 7.53
C LEU A 75 -2.78 -5.40 7.19
N GLU A 76 -2.97 -5.65 5.90
CA GLU A 76 -3.46 -6.90 5.34
C GLU A 76 -2.50 -8.06 5.59
N ASP A 77 -1.19 -7.79 5.52
CA ASP A 77 -0.15 -8.80 5.78
C ASP A 77 -0.08 -9.13 7.27
N ILE A 78 -0.15 -8.11 8.14
CA ILE A 78 -0.20 -8.27 9.60
C ILE A 78 -1.39 -9.17 9.99
N VAL A 79 -2.58 -8.87 9.47
CA VAL A 79 -3.80 -9.64 9.77
C VAL A 79 -3.71 -11.07 9.27
N ARG A 80 -3.20 -11.27 8.04
CA ARG A 80 -3.04 -12.60 7.44
C ARG A 80 -2.11 -13.49 8.26
N GLU A 81 -1.00 -12.96 8.74
CA GLU A 81 -0.04 -13.74 9.53
C GLU A 81 -0.57 -14.10 10.91
N ILE A 82 -1.21 -13.14 11.60
CA ILE A 82 -1.82 -13.40 12.92
C ILE A 82 -2.89 -14.49 12.83
N GLY A 83 -3.73 -14.45 11.78
CA GLY A 83 -4.78 -15.45 11.58
C GLY A 83 -4.26 -16.87 11.35
N ASN A 84 -3.01 -17.04 10.91
CA ASN A 84 -2.40 -18.36 10.73
C ASN A 84 -1.77 -18.90 12.02
N ASP A 85 -1.25 -18.02 12.87
CA ASP A 85 -0.48 -18.40 14.06
C ASP A 85 -1.32 -18.45 15.35
N LEU A 86 -2.46 -17.76 15.39
CA LEU A 86 -3.30 -17.61 16.58
C LEU A 86 -4.78 -17.87 16.27
N ALA A 87 -5.49 -18.48 17.24
CA ALA A 87 -6.94 -18.63 17.18
C ALA A 87 -7.62 -17.28 17.49
N VAL A 88 -7.64 -16.39 16.50
CA VAL A 88 -8.27 -15.07 16.56
C VAL A 88 -9.33 -14.93 15.47
N GLU A 89 -10.35 -14.14 15.74
CA GLU A 89 -11.22 -13.58 14.72
C GLU A 89 -10.69 -12.19 14.34
N HIS A 90 -10.70 -11.91 13.05
CA HIS A 90 -10.31 -10.62 12.52
C HIS A 90 -11.28 -10.14 11.45
N GLN A 91 -11.43 -8.82 11.35
CA GLN A 91 -12.27 -8.16 10.35
C GLN A 91 -11.46 -7.05 9.69
N LEU A 92 -11.46 -7.03 8.35
CA LEU A 92 -10.79 -6.01 7.55
C LEU A 92 -11.82 -5.10 6.89
N TYR A 93 -11.61 -3.80 7.04
CA TYR A 93 -12.41 -2.75 6.43
C TYR A 93 -11.52 -1.86 5.59
N TYR A 94 -12.00 -1.47 4.41
CA TYR A 94 -11.28 -0.64 3.47
C TYR A 94 -11.89 0.76 3.37
N PRO A 95 -11.11 1.78 2.94
CA PRO A 95 -11.60 3.12 2.72
C PRO A 95 -12.81 3.13 1.76
N GLN A 96 -13.83 3.87 2.15
CA GLN A 96 -15.05 4.10 1.36
C GLN A 96 -15.03 5.46 0.66
N THR A 97 -14.20 6.38 1.12
CA THR A 97 -13.94 7.68 0.49
C THR A 97 -12.44 7.95 0.48
N ASP A 98 -12.01 8.88 -0.37
CA ASP A 98 -10.66 9.45 -0.35
C ASP A 98 -9.55 8.39 -0.43
N LYS A 99 -9.77 7.36 -1.26
CA LYS A 99 -8.78 6.31 -1.46
C LYS A 99 -7.46 6.93 -1.91
N PRO A 100 -6.33 6.60 -1.26
CA PRO A 100 -5.03 7.04 -1.75
C PRO A 100 -4.82 6.53 -3.17
N ARG A 101 -4.27 7.40 -4.02
CA ARG A 101 -3.91 7.02 -5.38
C ARG A 101 -2.66 6.18 -5.34
N ALA A 102 -2.61 5.13 -6.16
CA ALA A 102 -1.42 4.30 -6.23
C ALA A 102 -1.05 3.88 -7.65
N ILE A 103 0.25 3.68 -7.84
CA ILE A 103 0.81 2.93 -8.96
C ILE A 103 1.35 1.62 -8.40
N LEU A 104 0.87 0.51 -8.95
CA LEU A 104 1.38 -0.81 -8.57
C LEU A 104 2.60 -1.13 -9.43
N THR A 105 3.64 -1.66 -8.81
CA THR A 105 4.84 -2.12 -9.51
C THR A 105 4.95 -3.63 -9.42
N THR A 106 5.28 -4.28 -10.53
CA THR A 106 5.44 -5.73 -10.57
C THR A 106 6.65 -6.12 -11.41
N CYS A 107 7.30 -7.22 -11.06
CA CYS A 107 8.45 -7.71 -11.80
C CYS A 107 8.39 -9.24 -11.92
N ALA A 108 8.74 -9.76 -13.11
CA ALA A 108 8.81 -11.19 -13.37
C ALA A 108 9.77 -11.94 -12.44
N THR A 109 10.79 -11.27 -11.91
CA THR A 109 11.80 -11.87 -11.00
C THR A 109 11.40 -11.80 -9.53
N GLY A 110 10.16 -11.38 -9.22
CA GLY A 110 9.58 -11.41 -7.88
C GLY A 110 9.60 -10.07 -7.14
N LEU A 111 9.16 -10.12 -5.87
CA LEU A 111 8.86 -8.94 -5.05
C LEU A 111 10.08 -8.03 -4.81
N GLY A 112 11.28 -8.59 -4.65
CA GLY A 112 12.49 -7.78 -4.43
C GLY A 112 12.83 -6.87 -5.61
N ALA A 113 12.68 -7.37 -6.84
CA ALA A 113 12.88 -6.54 -8.03
C ALA A 113 11.73 -5.53 -8.23
N ALA A 114 10.50 -5.90 -7.87
CA ALA A 114 9.37 -4.97 -7.84
C ALA A 114 9.60 -3.84 -6.82
N ALA A 115 10.19 -4.14 -5.65
CA ALA A 115 10.55 -3.15 -4.64
C ALA A 115 11.61 -2.16 -5.13
N ASN A 116 12.62 -2.63 -5.87
CA ASN A 116 13.61 -1.76 -6.49
C ASN A 116 12.98 -0.82 -7.54
N LEU A 117 12.08 -1.36 -8.37
CA LEU A 117 11.31 -0.56 -9.32
C LEU A 117 10.44 0.48 -8.61
N SER A 118 9.75 0.07 -7.55
CA SER A 118 8.97 0.97 -6.70
C SER A 118 9.83 2.11 -6.14
N ALA A 119 11.01 1.80 -5.59
CA ALA A 119 11.93 2.82 -5.05
C ALA A 119 12.38 3.82 -6.12
N LEU A 120 12.67 3.34 -7.33
CA LEU A 120 13.05 4.18 -8.46
C LEU A 120 11.93 5.14 -8.86
N LEU A 121 10.71 4.63 -9.00
CA LEU A 121 9.55 5.46 -9.34
C LEU A 121 9.24 6.47 -8.25
N LYS A 122 9.32 6.08 -6.96
CA LYS A 122 9.20 7.02 -5.83
C LYS A 122 10.21 8.14 -5.91
N ALA A 123 11.45 7.85 -6.33
CA ALA A 123 12.49 8.87 -6.48
C ALA A 123 12.32 9.75 -7.73
N SER A 124 11.41 9.40 -8.63
CA SER A 124 11.18 10.11 -9.91
C SER A 124 9.85 10.87 -9.95
N ILE A 125 8.88 10.47 -9.13
CA ILE A 125 7.54 11.06 -9.06
C ILE A 125 7.50 12.04 -7.86
N PRO A 126 7.15 13.32 -8.07
CA PRO A 126 7.05 14.29 -6.99
C PRO A 126 6.05 13.88 -5.90
N GLU A 127 6.46 13.97 -4.63
CA GLU A 127 5.60 13.68 -3.47
C GLU A 127 4.34 14.56 -3.43
N THR A 128 4.40 15.76 -4.01
CA THR A 128 3.28 16.71 -4.09
C THR A 128 2.08 16.17 -4.89
N LEU A 129 2.27 15.13 -5.70
CA LEU A 129 1.19 14.46 -6.42
C LEU A 129 0.39 13.50 -5.52
N GLY A 130 0.91 13.13 -4.35
CA GLY A 130 0.23 12.27 -3.38
C GLY A 130 -0.08 10.88 -3.93
N ILE A 131 0.87 10.28 -4.67
CA ILE A 131 0.71 8.98 -5.32
C ILE A 131 1.63 7.97 -4.63
N ASP A 132 1.04 6.92 -4.08
CA ASP A 132 1.77 5.81 -3.48
C ASP A 132 2.31 4.88 -4.57
N ILE A 133 3.58 4.49 -4.44
CA ILE A 133 4.13 3.43 -5.27
C ILE A 133 4.22 2.16 -4.44
N VAL A 134 3.51 1.12 -4.87
CA VAL A 134 3.36 -0.12 -4.11
C VAL A 134 3.93 -1.28 -4.91
N ALA A 135 4.88 -2.01 -4.32
CA ALA A 135 5.41 -3.23 -4.91
C ALA A 135 4.43 -4.39 -4.71
N CYS A 136 4.17 -5.15 -5.76
CA CYS A 136 3.30 -6.31 -5.76
C CYS A 136 3.98 -7.46 -6.49
N ASP A 137 3.84 -8.66 -5.95
CA ASP A 137 4.18 -9.85 -6.72
C ASP A 137 3.17 -10.07 -7.86
N VAL A 138 3.61 -10.75 -8.92
CA VAL A 138 2.76 -11.03 -10.09
C VAL A 138 1.59 -11.93 -9.70
N GLU A 139 1.80 -12.85 -8.76
CA GLU A 139 0.80 -13.81 -8.30
C GLU A 139 -0.39 -13.15 -7.59
N THR A 140 -0.15 -12.11 -6.80
CA THR A 140 -1.16 -11.30 -6.11
C THR A 140 -2.02 -10.55 -7.10
N LEU A 141 -1.44 -10.04 -8.19
CA LEU A 141 -2.19 -9.39 -9.25
C LEU A 141 -3.00 -10.38 -10.09
N ALA A 142 -2.50 -11.61 -10.26
CA ALA A 142 -3.17 -12.67 -11.00
C ALA A 142 -4.35 -13.27 -10.23
N ASP A 143 -4.24 -13.42 -8.91
CA ASP A 143 -5.28 -13.98 -8.05
C ASP A 143 -6.33 -12.90 -7.65
N PRO A 144 -7.60 -13.02 -8.08
CA PRO A 144 -8.64 -12.07 -7.73
C PRO A 144 -8.84 -11.87 -6.21
N ALA A 145 -8.66 -12.92 -5.40
CA ALA A 145 -8.84 -12.86 -3.96
C ALA A 145 -7.72 -12.07 -3.28
N ARG A 146 -6.49 -12.18 -3.80
CA ARG A 146 -5.33 -11.41 -3.29
C ARG A 146 -5.29 -9.98 -3.84
N ARG A 147 -5.78 -9.77 -5.06
CA ARG A 147 -5.86 -8.44 -5.68
C ARG A 147 -6.96 -7.56 -5.08
N ALA A 148 -8.12 -8.15 -4.71
CA ALA A 148 -9.28 -7.40 -4.24
C ALA A 148 -8.97 -6.46 -3.05
N PRO A 149 -8.20 -6.86 -2.01
CA PRO A 149 -7.70 -5.96 -0.98
C PRO A 149 -7.01 -4.69 -1.52
N MET A 150 -6.09 -4.85 -2.47
CA MET A 150 -5.33 -3.74 -3.04
C MET A 150 -6.22 -2.74 -3.78
N LEU A 151 -7.17 -3.23 -4.58
CA LEU A 151 -8.14 -2.38 -5.30
C LEU A 151 -9.19 -1.78 -4.36
N SER A 152 -9.43 -2.40 -3.21
CA SER A 152 -10.32 -1.85 -2.19
C SER A 152 -9.63 -0.73 -1.41
N ARG A 153 -8.33 -0.84 -1.17
CA ARG A 153 -7.51 0.15 -0.47
C ARG A 153 -7.18 1.37 -1.32
N TYR A 154 -6.79 1.17 -2.57
CA TYR A 154 -6.24 2.22 -3.42
C TYR A 154 -7.15 2.58 -4.59
N GLU A 155 -7.08 3.83 -5.03
CA GLU A 155 -7.41 4.22 -6.39
C GLU A 155 -6.20 3.90 -7.27
N VAL A 156 -6.17 2.71 -7.87
CA VAL A 156 -5.03 2.28 -8.70
C VAL A 156 -5.08 2.98 -10.05
N LEU A 157 -4.10 3.83 -10.30
CA LEU A 157 -3.99 4.61 -11.54
C LEU A 157 -3.40 3.79 -12.69
N ALA A 158 -2.42 2.93 -12.38
CA ALA A 158 -1.74 2.08 -13.35
C ALA A 158 -0.93 0.98 -12.69
N ILE A 159 -0.47 0.04 -13.52
CA ILE A 159 0.50 -0.98 -13.20
C ILE A 159 1.75 -0.75 -14.05
N VAL A 160 2.92 -0.74 -13.41
CA VAL A 160 4.22 -0.64 -14.08
C VAL A 160 5.01 -1.91 -13.83
N GLY A 161 5.58 -2.50 -14.88
CA GLY A 161 6.38 -3.70 -14.67
C GLY A 161 7.09 -4.25 -15.89
N THR A 162 7.76 -5.37 -15.69
CA THR A 162 8.43 -6.11 -16.77
C THR A 162 7.51 -7.12 -17.47
N LEU A 163 6.37 -7.44 -16.85
CA LEU A 163 5.35 -8.33 -17.41
C LEU A 163 3.96 -7.68 -17.25
N ASP A 164 3.12 -7.80 -18.29
CA ASP A 164 1.73 -7.36 -18.26
C ASP A 164 0.87 -8.39 -17.52
N PRO A 165 0.21 -8.03 -16.40
CA PRO A 165 -0.71 -8.93 -15.70
C PRO A 165 -2.06 -9.10 -16.44
N HIS A 166 -2.27 -8.43 -17.56
CA HIS A 166 -3.46 -8.52 -18.42
C HIS A 166 -4.76 -8.17 -17.71
N LEU A 167 -4.75 -7.09 -16.92
CA LEU A 167 -5.93 -6.57 -16.23
C LEU A 167 -6.63 -5.54 -17.10
N ALA A 168 -7.76 -5.91 -17.71
CA ALA A 168 -8.45 -5.10 -18.71
C ALA A 168 -8.85 -3.69 -18.22
N ASP A 169 -9.15 -3.55 -16.92
CA ASP A 169 -9.62 -2.30 -16.32
C ASP A 169 -8.50 -1.38 -15.83
N LEU A 170 -7.23 -1.81 -15.89
CA LEU A 170 -6.10 -1.04 -15.39
C LEU A 170 -5.06 -0.79 -16.48
N PRO A 171 -4.62 0.46 -16.70
CA PRO A 171 -3.52 0.76 -17.61
C PRO A 171 -2.24 0.03 -17.18
N TRP A 172 -1.56 -0.61 -18.13
CA TRP A 172 -0.24 -1.18 -17.92
C TRP A 172 0.83 -0.43 -18.71
N ILE A 173 1.99 -0.22 -18.08
CA ILE A 173 3.17 0.39 -18.70
C ILE A 173 4.36 -0.55 -18.49
N SER A 174 5.05 -0.88 -19.59
CA SER A 174 6.30 -1.62 -19.50
C SER A 174 7.42 -0.75 -18.95
N LEU A 175 8.29 -1.35 -18.14
CA LEU A 175 9.50 -0.70 -17.65
C LEU A 175 10.38 -0.19 -18.80
N ASP A 176 10.51 -0.97 -19.88
CA ASP A 176 11.30 -0.60 -21.06
C ASP A 176 10.78 0.68 -21.73
N SER A 177 9.46 0.89 -21.76
CA SER A 177 8.85 2.11 -22.29
C SER A 177 9.18 3.34 -21.42
N LEU A 178 9.25 3.17 -20.11
CA LEU A 178 9.64 4.26 -19.20
C LEU A 178 11.12 4.61 -19.33
N ILE A 179 12.01 3.63 -19.47
CA ILE A 179 13.46 3.86 -19.57
C ILE A 179 13.85 4.45 -20.93
N SER A 180 13.17 4.05 -22.01
CA SER A 180 13.42 4.58 -23.37
C SER A 180 12.94 6.01 -23.57
N GLY A 181 12.21 6.60 -22.60
CA GLY A 181 11.61 7.94 -22.72
C GLY A 181 10.38 7.99 -23.64
N GLU A 182 9.99 6.86 -24.25
CA GLU A 182 8.75 6.72 -25.02
C GLU A 182 7.50 6.69 -24.12
N GLY A 183 7.70 6.56 -22.80
CA GLY A 183 6.67 6.57 -21.77
C GLY A 183 5.86 7.86 -21.64
N SER A 184 6.27 8.97 -22.29
CA SER A 184 5.59 10.27 -22.18
C SER A 184 4.09 10.22 -22.48
N ARG A 185 3.65 9.45 -23.48
CA ARG A 185 2.23 9.28 -23.82
C ARG A 185 1.46 8.47 -22.75
N PRO A 186 1.92 7.28 -22.35
CA PRO A 186 1.35 6.55 -21.21
C PRO A 186 1.33 7.36 -19.90
N LEU A 187 2.43 8.05 -19.57
CA LEU A 187 2.53 8.88 -18.38
C LEU A 187 1.56 10.06 -18.41
N MET A 188 1.39 10.71 -19.57
CA MET A 188 0.38 11.76 -19.73
C MET A 188 -1.05 11.23 -19.56
N ARG A 189 -1.31 9.97 -19.93
CA ARG A 189 -2.62 9.34 -19.69
C ARG A 189 -2.89 9.08 -18.21
N ILE A 190 -1.85 8.81 -17.42
CA ILE A 190 -1.96 8.55 -15.98
C ILE A 190 -2.00 9.86 -15.19
N PHE A 191 -1.08 10.77 -15.49
CA PHE A 191 -0.83 11.97 -14.70
C PHE A 191 -1.45 13.23 -15.29
N GLY A 192 -2.02 13.21 -16.50
CA GLY A 192 -2.48 14.43 -17.18
C GLY A 192 -3.63 15.16 -16.47
N GLU A 193 -4.43 14.45 -15.68
CA GLU A 193 -5.45 15.06 -14.81
C GLU A 193 -4.91 15.45 -13.43
N LEU A 194 -3.69 15.01 -13.08
CA LEU A 194 -3.08 15.14 -11.77
C LEU A 194 -1.90 16.13 -11.73
N ALA A 195 -1.28 16.38 -12.87
CA ALA A 195 -0.03 17.12 -13.02
C ALA A 195 -0.04 17.97 -14.29
N SER A 196 0.73 19.06 -14.31
CA SER A 196 0.93 19.85 -15.53
C SER A 196 1.75 19.08 -16.57
N ALA A 197 1.62 19.45 -17.85
CA ALA A 197 2.43 18.84 -18.91
C ALA A 197 3.95 18.97 -18.65
N GLU A 198 4.38 20.04 -17.99
CA GLU A 198 5.76 20.26 -17.57
C GLU A 198 6.18 19.25 -16.49
N GLN A 199 5.35 19.04 -15.46
CA GLN A 199 5.61 18.03 -14.42
C GLN A 199 5.64 16.61 -15.00
N VAL A 200 4.74 16.28 -15.93
CA VAL A 200 4.75 14.98 -16.61
C VAL A 200 6.03 14.81 -17.43
N SER A 201 6.47 15.87 -18.12
CA SER A 201 7.74 15.85 -18.85
C SER A 201 8.94 15.69 -17.92
N GLU A 202 8.93 16.33 -16.76
CA GLU A 202 9.98 16.21 -15.74
C GLU A 202 10.06 14.77 -15.22
N ILE A 203 8.94 14.17 -14.85
CA ILE A 203 8.86 12.75 -14.44
C ILE A 203 9.42 11.85 -15.54
N ASN A 204 9.00 12.05 -16.79
CA ASN A 204 9.46 11.24 -17.92
C ASN A 204 10.99 11.33 -18.15
N ASN A 205 11.62 12.46 -17.82
CA ASN A 205 13.05 12.65 -17.95
C ASN A 205 13.82 12.10 -16.73
N LEU A 206 13.24 12.18 -15.53
CA LEU A 206 13.85 11.68 -14.30
C LEU A 206 13.93 10.16 -14.25
N ILE A 207 12.92 9.45 -14.78
CA ILE A 207 12.87 7.98 -14.70
C ILE A 207 14.11 7.33 -15.35
N PRO A 208 14.49 7.64 -16.61
CA PRO A 208 15.71 7.10 -17.22
C PRO A 208 16.99 7.50 -16.47
N GLU A 209 17.08 8.76 -16.02
CA GLU A 209 18.25 9.28 -15.29
C GLU A 209 18.46 8.51 -13.98
N LYS A 210 17.39 8.35 -13.18
CA LYS A 210 17.41 7.60 -11.92
C LYS A 210 17.69 6.12 -12.13
N PHE A 211 17.19 5.54 -13.23
CA PHE A 211 17.49 4.15 -13.59
C PHE A 211 18.99 3.94 -13.86
N LEU A 212 19.62 4.83 -14.63
CA LEU A 212 21.05 4.76 -14.94
C LEU A 212 21.95 5.09 -13.74
N ALA A 213 21.46 5.92 -12.82
CA ALA A 213 22.17 6.30 -11.59
C ALA A 213 22.02 5.26 -10.46
N ALA A 214 21.06 4.34 -10.56
CA ALA A 214 20.92 3.27 -9.60
C ALA A 214 22.22 2.45 -9.57
N PRO A 215 22.75 2.09 -8.39
CA PRO A 215 23.94 1.26 -8.30
C PRO A 215 23.62 -0.11 -8.91
N GLY A 216 23.93 -0.26 -10.19
CA GLY A 216 24.00 -1.57 -10.82
C GLY A 216 25.03 -2.38 -10.06
N ASP A 217 24.71 -3.63 -9.75
CA ASP A 217 25.61 -4.62 -9.17
C ASP A 217 27.02 -4.47 -9.76
N ARG A 218 27.90 -3.76 -9.05
CA ARG A 218 29.35 -3.84 -9.25
C ARG A 218 29.83 -5.11 -8.57
N VAL A 219 29.29 -6.25 -8.98
CA VAL A 219 29.88 -7.56 -8.68
C VAL A 219 31.02 -7.72 -9.68
N GLY A 220 32.22 -7.25 -9.33
CA GLY A 220 33.38 -7.44 -10.19
C GLY A 220 34.69 -6.76 -9.80
N ASP A 221 34.68 -5.70 -8.97
CA ASP A 221 35.88 -4.91 -8.68
C ASP A 221 36.08 -4.67 -7.16
N ASP A 222 35.90 -5.71 -6.33
CA ASP A 222 36.43 -5.69 -4.96
C ASP A 222 37.90 -6.19 -4.97
N PRO A 223 38.90 -5.32 -4.72
CA PRO A 223 40.30 -5.73 -4.64
C PRO A 223 40.61 -6.65 -3.45
N ARG A 224 39.65 -6.95 -2.57
CA ARG A 224 39.81 -7.90 -1.45
C ARG A 224 39.71 -9.38 -1.84
N TYR A 225 39.45 -9.69 -3.11
CA TYR A 225 39.40 -11.08 -3.63
C TYR A 225 40.43 -11.37 -4.75
N ARG A 226 41.53 -10.60 -4.82
CA ARG A 226 42.73 -10.96 -5.60
C ARG A 226 43.90 -11.30 -4.69
#